data_AF-A0A8T0YB55-F1
#
_entry.id   AF-A0A8T0YB55-F1
#
_cell.length_a   1.000
_cell.length_b   1.000
_cell.length_c   1.000
_cell.angle_alpha   90.00
_cell.angle_beta   90.00
_cell.angle_gamma   90.00
#
_symmetry.space_group_name_H-M   'P 1'
#
loop_
_entity.id
_entity.type
_entity.pdbx_description
1 polymer ?
#
loop_
_entity_poly.entity_id
_entity_poly.type
_entity_poly.pdbx_seq_one_letter_code
_entity_poly.pdbx_strand_id
1 'polypeptide(L)'
;MTCSPTWEEIMEKIPDRQIAQDRPDIVARVWQLKLGAELKGLDEGILGRVRARIYVVEFQKRGLPHAHILVILAEEDKPRTRQIIDNMVSAELPDKEKNPQLREVHKGFPKAPIGGDKRQCRWVSSVQTRRRAPGVVLINGKEYDNETINQWVIPYNPYLSQKYNCHINVEVCTVITAVKYLYKYVYKGSDKAVITMEAVRGEGNQTQIEPNEILRLLNARYISPVEACMRLLDYSVQGKTHAITQLTIHLENEQMVTFRSSDDPAVVVTRGKHTILTRFFELCASEAPENQVAKSTLYQDIPKLFRWDTKAKRWVRRKLYQAALGRMIHVSPRDMQRFYMRMLLCHRKGPTSFENL
;
A
#
# COMPACT_ATOMS: atom_id res chain seq x y z
N MET A 1 -3.37 -10.08 3.16
CA MET A 1 -4.57 -10.95 3.30
C MET A 1 -5.01 -11.49 1.94
N THR A 2 -5.42 -12.75 1.84
CA THR A 2 -5.91 -13.35 0.59
C THR A 2 -7.39 -13.69 0.72
N CYS A 3 -8.22 -13.30 -0.25
CA CYS A 3 -9.64 -13.65 -0.25
C CYS A 3 -9.81 -15.18 -0.31
N SER A 4 -10.68 -15.71 0.55
CA SER A 4 -11.10 -17.11 0.48
C SER A 4 -12.47 -17.20 -0.19
N PRO A 5 -12.64 -17.95 -1.28
CA PRO A 5 -13.96 -18.16 -1.89
C PRO A 5 -14.87 -19.06 -1.03
N THR A 6 -14.32 -19.73 0.00
CA THR A 6 -15.03 -20.65 0.88
C THR A 6 -15.41 -20.03 2.23
N TRP A 7 -15.36 -18.70 2.35
CA TRP A 7 -15.89 -18.04 3.54
C TRP A 7 -17.37 -18.34 3.72
N GLU A 8 -17.76 -18.64 4.95
CA GLU A 8 -19.15 -18.95 5.29
C GLU A 8 -20.08 -17.81 4.87
N GLU A 9 -19.66 -16.56 5.06
CA GLU A 9 -20.45 -15.39 4.68
C GLU A 9 -20.67 -15.26 3.16
N ILE A 10 -19.79 -15.87 2.36
CA ILE A 10 -19.97 -16.00 0.91
C ILE A 10 -20.90 -17.18 0.62
N MET A 11 -20.59 -18.36 1.16
CA MET A 11 -21.32 -19.60 0.87
C MET A 11 -22.79 -19.54 1.29
N GLU A 12 -23.11 -18.93 2.43
CA GLU A 12 -24.48 -18.75 2.93
C GLU A 12 -25.34 -17.82 2.06
N LYS A 13 -24.71 -16.96 1.24
CA LYS A 13 -25.40 -15.96 0.42
C LYS A 13 -25.45 -16.35 -1.07
N ILE A 14 -24.75 -17.40 -1.45
CA ILE A 14 -24.76 -17.91 -2.81
C ILE A 14 -25.98 -18.85 -2.97
N PRO A 15 -26.81 -18.67 -4.01
CA PRO A 15 -27.93 -19.57 -4.30
C PRO A 15 -27.46 -21.00 -4.58
N ASP A 16 -28.34 -21.96 -4.32
CA ASP A 16 -28.09 -23.37 -4.67
C ASP A 16 -27.68 -23.50 -6.14
N ARG A 17 -26.55 -24.21 -6.37
CA ARG A 17 -25.89 -24.46 -7.67
C ARG A 17 -24.96 -23.36 -8.22
N GLN A 18 -24.79 -22.23 -7.56
CA GLN A 18 -23.78 -21.23 -7.93
C GLN A 18 -22.49 -21.41 -7.12
N ILE A 19 -21.37 -20.91 -7.64
CA ILE A 19 -20.09 -20.80 -6.93
C ILE A 19 -19.69 -19.34 -6.72
N ALA A 20 -18.69 -19.08 -5.88
CA ALA A 20 -18.23 -17.72 -5.57
C ALA A 20 -17.81 -16.91 -6.81
N GLN A 21 -17.35 -17.59 -7.87
CA GLN A 21 -16.99 -16.93 -9.14
C GLN A 21 -18.21 -16.37 -9.88
N ASP A 22 -19.38 -16.96 -9.69
CA ASP A 22 -20.64 -16.53 -10.33
C ASP A 22 -21.25 -15.32 -9.63
N ARG A 23 -20.85 -15.05 -8.38
CA ARG A 23 -21.34 -13.95 -7.54
C ARG A 23 -20.23 -13.01 -7.08
N PRO A 24 -19.53 -12.34 -8.03
CA PRO A 24 -18.43 -11.42 -7.70
C PRO A 24 -18.88 -10.23 -6.85
N ASP A 25 -20.17 -9.87 -6.89
CA ASP A 25 -20.79 -8.84 -6.06
C ASP A 25 -20.80 -9.23 -4.57
N ILE A 26 -21.11 -10.50 -4.26
CA ILE A 26 -21.06 -11.03 -2.89
C ILE A 26 -19.61 -11.09 -2.42
N VAL A 27 -18.71 -11.64 -3.26
CA VAL A 27 -17.28 -11.74 -2.94
C VAL A 27 -16.70 -10.37 -2.63
N ALA A 28 -16.99 -9.35 -3.45
CA ALA A 28 -16.52 -7.98 -3.24
C ALA A 28 -16.99 -7.40 -1.89
N ARG A 29 -18.26 -7.61 -1.53
CA ARG A 29 -18.86 -7.11 -0.28
C ARG A 29 -18.25 -7.78 0.94
N VAL A 30 -18.18 -9.12 0.95
CA VAL A 30 -17.59 -9.86 2.09
C VAL A 30 -16.12 -9.53 2.23
N TRP A 31 -15.37 -9.48 1.13
CA TRP A 31 -13.97 -9.05 1.12
C TRP A 31 -13.80 -7.66 1.75
N GLN A 32 -14.61 -6.69 1.34
CA GLN A 32 -14.51 -5.33 1.85
C GLN A 32 -14.77 -5.26 3.37
N LEU A 33 -15.74 -6.03 3.87
CA LEU A 33 -16.03 -6.13 5.30
C LEU A 33 -14.87 -6.76 6.07
N LYS A 34 -14.30 -7.87 5.57
CA LYS A 34 -13.16 -8.54 6.20
C LYS A 34 -11.91 -7.68 6.19
N LEU A 35 -11.60 -7.01 5.08
CA LEU A 35 -10.48 -6.06 4.99
C LEU A 35 -10.69 -4.90 5.96
N GLY A 36 -11.90 -4.34 6.04
CA GLY A 36 -12.23 -3.31 7.02
C GLY A 36 -12.00 -3.77 8.47
N ALA A 37 -12.42 -4.99 8.81
CA ALA A 37 -12.20 -5.58 10.12
C ALA A 37 -10.70 -5.81 10.43
N GLU A 38 -9.92 -6.29 9.45
CA GLU A 38 -8.46 -6.45 9.59
C GLU A 38 -7.76 -5.10 9.85
N LEU A 39 -8.08 -4.09 9.04
CA LEU A 39 -7.52 -2.76 9.20
C LEU A 39 -7.90 -2.13 10.55
N LYS A 40 -9.13 -2.31 11.01
CA LYS A 40 -9.58 -1.86 12.34
C LYS A 40 -8.82 -2.58 13.45
N GLY A 41 -8.69 -3.90 13.38
CA GLY A 41 -7.93 -4.66 14.37
C GLY A 41 -6.46 -4.23 14.44
N LEU A 42 -5.84 -3.95 13.29
CA LEU A 42 -4.48 -3.38 13.24
C LEU A 42 -4.41 -2.04 13.97
N ASP A 43 -5.36 -1.13 13.72
CA ASP A 43 -5.42 0.17 14.40
C ASP A 43 -5.66 0.05 15.92
N GLU A 44 -6.38 -0.99 16.35
CA GLU A 44 -6.63 -1.32 17.77
C GLU A 44 -5.42 -2.01 18.44
N GLY A 45 -4.33 -2.25 17.71
CA GLY A 45 -3.08 -2.72 18.29
C GLY A 45 -2.90 -4.23 18.32
N ILE A 46 -3.59 -4.97 17.44
CA ILE A 46 -3.49 -6.45 17.33
C ILE A 46 -2.06 -6.98 17.15
N LEU A 47 -1.15 -6.17 16.58
CA LEU A 47 0.28 -6.45 16.39
C LEU A 47 1.17 -5.45 17.16
N GLY A 48 0.61 -4.69 18.09
CA GLY A 48 1.25 -3.52 18.71
C GLY A 48 0.76 -2.19 18.12
N ARG A 49 1.18 -1.06 18.72
CA ARG A 49 0.65 0.27 18.39
C ARG A 49 1.10 0.70 17.00
N VAL A 50 0.14 0.86 16.10
CA VAL A 50 0.40 1.29 14.72
C VAL A 50 0.62 2.79 14.67
N ARG A 51 1.81 3.21 14.20
CA ARG A 51 2.13 4.62 13.91
C ARG A 51 1.65 5.03 12.54
N ALA A 52 1.73 4.13 11.55
CA ALA A 52 1.16 4.36 10.24
C ALA A 52 0.94 3.02 9.53
N ARG A 53 -0.09 2.96 8.70
CA ARG A 53 -0.30 1.88 7.74
C ARG A 53 -0.69 2.40 6.36
N ILE A 54 -0.32 1.63 5.36
CA ILE A 54 -0.69 1.79 3.96
C ILE A 54 -1.14 0.42 3.45
N TYR A 55 -2.19 0.35 2.65
CA TYR A 55 -2.61 -0.87 1.98
C TYR A 55 -2.94 -0.63 0.52
N VAL A 56 -2.81 -1.70 -0.27
CA VAL A 56 -3.25 -1.77 -1.66
C VAL A 56 -3.89 -3.15 -1.90
N VAL A 57 -5.00 -3.15 -2.63
CA VAL A 57 -5.72 -4.34 -3.08
C VAL A 57 -5.31 -4.62 -4.51
N GLU A 58 -4.80 -5.81 -4.74
CA GLU A 58 -4.46 -6.38 -6.04
C GLU A 58 -5.43 -7.52 -6.35
N PHE A 59 -5.78 -7.71 -7.61
CA PHE A 59 -6.59 -8.82 -8.06
C PHE A 59 -5.66 -9.89 -8.64
N GLN A 60 -5.61 -11.06 -8.00
CA GLN A 60 -4.75 -12.15 -8.48
C GLN A 60 -5.27 -12.69 -9.82
N LYS A 61 -4.48 -13.51 -10.53
CA LYS A 61 -4.83 -14.09 -11.86
C LYS A 61 -6.21 -14.78 -11.93
N ARG A 62 -6.79 -15.21 -10.80
CA ARG A 62 -8.14 -15.79 -10.71
C ARG A 62 -9.24 -14.76 -10.38
N GLY A 63 -8.92 -13.48 -10.43
CA GLY A 63 -9.81 -12.35 -10.17
C GLY A 63 -10.07 -12.03 -8.69
N LEU A 64 -9.72 -12.93 -7.77
CA LEU A 64 -9.94 -12.72 -6.33
C LEU A 64 -9.04 -11.61 -5.77
N PRO A 65 -9.56 -10.78 -4.85
CA PRO A 65 -8.80 -9.69 -4.26
C PRO A 65 -7.78 -10.20 -3.23
N HIS A 66 -6.68 -9.46 -3.12
CA HIS A 66 -5.58 -9.71 -2.21
C HIS A 66 -5.04 -8.38 -1.71
N ALA A 67 -4.94 -8.21 -0.39
CA ALA A 67 -4.42 -6.99 0.21
C ALA A 67 -2.95 -7.15 0.60
N HIS A 68 -2.12 -6.23 0.12
CA HIS A 68 -0.79 -5.97 0.65
C HIS A 68 -0.88 -4.82 1.65
N ILE A 69 -0.48 -5.06 2.90
CA ILE A 69 -0.59 -4.09 3.99
C ILE A 69 0.80 -3.89 4.59
N LEU A 70 1.27 -2.65 4.62
CA LEU A 70 2.48 -2.26 5.34
C LEU A 70 2.09 -1.55 6.62
N VAL A 71 2.63 -2.04 7.73
CA VAL A 71 2.41 -1.50 9.07
C VAL A 71 3.74 -0.99 9.62
N ILE A 72 3.73 0.24 10.12
CA ILE A 72 4.83 0.86 10.84
C ILE A 72 4.40 0.92 12.31
N LEU A 73 5.04 0.10 13.14
CA LEU A 73 4.78 0.05 14.58
C LEU A 73 5.52 1.18 15.32
N ALA A 74 5.01 1.53 16.50
CA ALA A 74 5.70 2.38 17.47
C ALA A 74 7.04 1.76 17.86
N GLU A 75 8.02 2.60 18.20
CA GLU A 75 9.38 2.16 18.45
C GLU A 75 9.46 1.11 19.57
N GLU A 76 8.63 1.30 20.58
CA GLU A 76 8.49 0.45 21.76
C GLU A 76 7.90 -0.94 21.44
N ASP A 77 7.04 -1.02 20.40
CA ASP A 77 6.31 -2.24 20.04
C ASP A 77 6.97 -2.99 18.86
N LYS A 78 8.11 -2.50 18.37
CA LYS A 78 8.84 -3.16 17.28
C LYS A 78 9.36 -4.54 17.74
N PRO A 79 9.09 -5.63 16.99
CA PRO A 79 9.54 -6.98 17.37
C PRO A 79 11.04 -7.13 17.12
N ARG A 80 11.85 -6.80 18.14
CA ARG A 80 13.33 -6.77 18.05
C ARG A 80 14.02 -8.06 18.48
N THR A 81 13.32 -8.90 19.23
CA THR A 81 13.88 -10.16 19.72
C THR A 81 13.30 -11.31 18.91
N ARG A 82 14.11 -12.37 18.75
CA ARG A 82 13.67 -13.61 18.10
C ARG A 82 12.40 -14.17 18.75
N GLN A 83 12.33 -14.16 20.08
CA GLN A 83 11.18 -14.68 20.81
C GLN A 83 9.88 -13.93 20.49
N ILE A 84 9.91 -12.59 20.38
CA ILE A 84 8.73 -11.82 19.99
C ILE A 84 8.33 -12.18 18.55
N ILE A 85 9.29 -12.33 17.65
CA ILE A 85 9.01 -12.69 16.25
C ILE A 85 8.43 -14.11 16.16
N ASP A 86 9.00 -15.09 16.86
CA ASP A 86 8.51 -16.48 16.88
C ASP A 86 7.09 -16.58 17.48
N ASN A 87 6.74 -15.69 18.41
CA ASN A 87 5.37 -15.60 18.95
C ASN A 87 4.38 -14.95 17.98
N MET A 88 4.86 -14.09 17.09
CA MET A 88 4.03 -13.33 16.15
C MET A 88 3.90 -14.01 14.79
N VAL A 89 4.92 -14.74 14.34
CA VAL A 89 5.03 -15.30 13.00
C VAL A 89 5.44 -16.76 13.08
N SER A 90 4.64 -17.62 12.46
CA SER A 90 4.95 -19.02 12.25
C SER A 90 5.30 -19.27 10.78
N ALA A 91 6.30 -20.09 10.53
CA ALA A 91 6.60 -20.63 9.20
C ALA A 91 6.48 -22.17 9.21
N GLU A 92 5.56 -22.68 10.04
CA GLU A 92 5.33 -24.11 10.18
C GLU A 92 3.93 -24.49 9.73
N LEU A 93 3.80 -25.70 9.20
CA LEU A 93 2.49 -26.22 8.89
C LEU A 93 1.66 -26.35 10.18
N PRO A 94 0.43 -25.83 10.22
CA PRO A 94 -0.43 -25.96 11.38
C PRO A 94 -0.65 -27.43 11.71
N ASP A 95 -0.66 -27.74 13.01
CA ASP A 95 -0.94 -29.10 13.47
C ASP A 95 -2.42 -29.43 13.29
N LYS A 96 -2.74 -30.56 12.65
CA LYS A 96 -4.12 -30.94 12.35
C LYS A 96 -4.91 -31.27 13.62
N GLU A 97 -4.26 -31.83 14.64
CA GLU A 97 -4.91 -32.24 15.88
C GLU A 97 -5.04 -31.04 16.83
N LYS A 98 -3.97 -30.26 17.00
CA LYS A 98 -3.99 -29.11 17.92
C LYS A 98 -4.77 -27.92 17.37
N ASN A 99 -4.80 -27.75 16.05
CA ASN A 99 -5.47 -26.60 15.45
C ASN A 99 -6.08 -26.91 14.06
N PRO A 100 -7.18 -27.68 14.03
CA PRO A 100 -7.81 -28.10 12.77
C PRO A 100 -8.31 -26.92 11.93
N GLN A 101 -8.80 -25.85 12.56
CA GLN A 101 -9.27 -24.66 11.84
C GLN A 101 -8.13 -23.95 11.10
N LEU A 102 -7.01 -23.69 11.78
CA LEU A 102 -5.84 -23.09 11.12
C LEU A 102 -5.26 -24.03 10.06
N ARG A 103 -5.32 -25.35 10.28
CA ARG A 103 -4.93 -26.34 9.28
C ARG A 103 -5.80 -26.26 8.02
N GLU A 104 -7.11 -26.07 8.16
CA GLU A 104 -8.03 -25.90 7.03
C GLU A 104 -7.80 -24.57 6.29
N VAL A 105 -7.52 -23.47 7.01
CA VAL A 105 -7.16 -22.18 6.38
C VAL A 105 -5.91 -22.30 5.50
N HIS A 106 -4.95 -23.13 5.91
CA HIS A 106 -3.72 -23.39 5.17
C HIS A 106 -3.83 -24.60 4.22
N LYS A 107 -5.02 -25.16 4.01
CA LYS A 107 -5.24 -26.27 3.08
C LYS A 107 -4.96 -25.81 1.65
N GLY A 108 -4.06 -26.51 0.97
CA GLY A 108 -3.53 -26.10 -0.33
C GLY A 108 -2.28 -25.20 -0.26
N PHE A 109 -1.77 -24.93 0.94
CA PHE A 109 -0.45 -24.33 1.18
C PHE A 109 0.48 -25.31 1.93
N PRO A 110 1.78 -25.34 1.59
CA PRO A 110 2.39 -24.64 0.47
C PRO A 110 1.95 -25.23 -0.87
N LYS A 111 1.79 -24.39 -1.90
CA LYS A 111 1.54 -24.90 -3.26
C LYS A 111 2.76 -25.71 -3.68
N ALA A 112 2.55 -26.97 -4.07
CA ALA A 112 3.63 -27.80 -4.58
C ALA A 112 4.39 -27.04 -5.69
N PRO A 113 5.73 -27.03 -5.67
CA PRO A 113 6.49 -26.36 -6.71
C PRO A 113 6.14 -26.98 -8.06
N ILE A 114 5.46 -26.21 -8.91
CA ILE A 114 5.22 -26.59 -10.31
C ILE A 114 6.52 -26.25 -11.05
N GLY A 115 7.36 -27.26 -11.26
CA GLY A 115 8.50 -27.21 -12.17
C GLY A 115 9.69 -26.38 -11.71
N GLY A 116 10.82 -27.06 -11.50
CA GLY A 116 12.16 -26.46 -11.53
C GLY A 116 12.65 -25.84 -10.22
N ASP A 117 13.87 -26.24 -9.87
CA ASP A 117 14.75 -25.74 -8.83
C ASP A 117 14.54 -24.23 -8.54
N LYS A 118 13.85 -23.91 -7.44
CA LYS A 118 13.87 -22.57 -6.86
C LYS A 118 14.43 -22.66 -5.45
N ARG A 119 15.75 -22.72 -5.40
CA ARG A 119 16.59 -22.34 -4.27
C ARG A 119 16.00 -21.12 -3.57
N GLN A 120 15.69 -21.29 -2.28
CA GLN A 120 15.43 -20.24 -1.29
C GLN A 120 14.42 -19.15 -1.68
N CYS A 121 13.36 -19.01 -0.87
CA CYS A 121 12.77 -17.70 -0.60
C CYS A 121 13.87 -16.80 0.01
N ARG A 122 14.71 -16.21 -0.86
CA ARG A 122 15.88 -15.39 -0.50
C ARG A 122 15.54 -13.91 -0.34
N TRP A 123 14.25 -13.58 -0.31
CA TRP A 123 13.79 -12.22 -0.22
C TRP A 123 13.26 -11.96 1.19
N VAL A 124 14.16 -11.39 1.99
CA VAL A 124 13.89 -10.68 3.26
C VAL A 124 13.40 -11.55 4.42
N SER A 125 14.25 -12.44 4.92
CA SER A 125 14.36 -12.59 6.37
C SER A 125 15.80 -12.88 6.75
N SER A 126 16.47 -11.91 7.37
CA SER A 126 17.63 -12.19 8.22
C SER A 126 17.18 -12.82 9.55
N VAL A 127 15.86 -12.95 9.77
CA VAL A 127 15.28 -13.55 10.96
C VAL A 127 14.87 -14.98 10.65
N GLN A 128 15.66 -15.93 11.14
CA GLN A 128 15.28 -17.35 11.15
C GLN A 128 14.20 -17.55 12.21
N THR A 129 12.96 -17.79 11.78
CA THR A 129 11.90 -18.27 12.68
C THR A 129 12.19 -19.70 13.12
N ARG A 130 11.74 -20.07 14.32
CA ARG A 130 11.83 -21.46 14.80
C ARG A 130 11.02 -22.38 13.85
N ARG A 131 11.63 -23.51 13.48
CA ARG A 131 11.01 -24.59 12.70
C ARG A 131 10.97 -25.85 13.55
N ARG A 132 9.97 -26.71 13.33
CA ARG A 132 9.80 -27.98 14.04
C ARG A 132 11.02 -28.88 13.87
N ALA A 133 11.19 -29.77 14.85
CA ALA A 133 12.14 -30.87 14.79
C ALA A 133 11.87 -31.79 13.58
N PRO A 134 12.88 -32.55 13.13
CA PRO A 134 12.74 -33.53 12.06
C PRO A 134 11.58 -34.51 12.31
N GLY A 135 10.88 -34.91 11.25
CA GLY A 135 9.72 -35.81 11.33
C GLY A 135 9.06 -36.01 9.97
N VAL A 136 7.97 -36.78 9.90
CA VAL A 136 7.21 -37.02 8.67
C VAL A 136 5.83 -36.38 8.78
N VAL A 137 5.39 -35.72 7.71
CA VAL A 137 4.06 -35.09 7.62
C VAL A 137 3.34 -35.61 6.38
N LEU A 138 2.10 -36.05 6.56
CA LEU A 138 1.20 -36.43 5.49
C LEU A 138 0.46 -35.20 4.94
N ILE A 139 0.65 -34.90 3.65
CA ILE A 139 -0.11 -33.89 2.92
C ILE A 139 -0.76 -34.55 1.70
N ASN A 140 -2.09 -34.50 1.61
CA ASN A 140 -2.87 -35.04 0.49
C ASN A 140 -2.49 -36.50 0.15
N GLY A 141 -2.25 -37.33 1.17
CA GLY A 141 -1.88 -38.74 1.00
C GLY A 141 -0.42 -39.00 0.61
N LYS A 142 0.43 -37.98 0.56
CA LYS A 142 1.88 -38.11 0.33
C LYS A 142 2.65 -37.79 1.61
N GLU A 143 3.63 -38.62 1.92
CA GLU A 143 4.58 -38.39 3.01
C GLU A 143 5.66 -37.41 2.56
N TYR A 144 5.90 -36.42 3.40
CA TYR A 144 6.97 -35.46 3.23
C TYR A 144 7.80 -35.39 4.50
N ASP A 145 9.10 -35.21 4.32
CA ASP A 145 9.97 -34.79 5.41
C ASP A 145 9.53 -33.39 5.92
N ASN A 146 9.39 -33.29 7.24
CA ASN A 146 8.91 -32.10 7.92
C ASN A 146 9.87 -30.92 7.76
N GLU A 147 11.18 -31.17 7.73
CA GLU A 147 12.16 -30.10 7.53
C GLU A 147 12.02 -29.48 6.13
N THR A 148 11.85 -30.34 5.12
CA THR A 148 11.65 -29.94 3.72
C THR A 148 10.34 -29.17 3.55
N ILE A 149 9.23 -29.64 4.12
CA ILE A 149 7.94 -28.97 3.93
C ILE A 149 7.87 -27.60 4.60
N ASN A 150 8.49 -27.46 5.78
CA ASN A 150 8.57 -26.19 6.50
C ASN A 150 9.44 -25.16 5.77
N GLN A 151 10.31 -25.57 4.84
CA GLN A 151 11.00 -24.61 3.96
C GLN A 151 10.07 -23.94 2.95
N TRP A 152 8.93 -24.57 2.64
CA TRP A 152 7.99 -24.08 1.64
C TRP A 152 6.81 -23.33 2.25
N VAL A 153 6.59 -23.47 3.55
CA VAL A 153 5.56 -22.73 4.27
C VAL A 153 5.91 -21.24 4.28
N ILE A 154 5.00 -20.44 3.71
CA ILE A 154 5.10 -18.98 3.73
C ILE A 154 4.83 -18.53 5.18
N PRO A 155 5.65 -17.63 5.75
CA PRO A 155 5.41 -17.09 7.09
C PRO A 155 4.00 -16.51 7.24
N TYR A 156 3.34 -16.75 8.36
CA TYR A 156 1.99 -16.25 8.63
C TYR A 156 1.83 -15.95 10.12
N ASN A 157 0.79 -15.18 10.46
CA ASN A 157 0.41 -15.01 11.85
C ASN A 157 -0.77 -15.95 12.17
N PRO A 158 -0.60 -16.96 13.04
CA PRO A 158 -1.64 -17.93 13.38
C PRO A 158 -2.97 -17.30 13.81
N TYR A 159 -2.89 -16.25 14.64
CA TYR A 159 -4.05 -15.58 15.19
C TYR A 159 -4.82 -14.79 14.11
N LEU A 160 -4.13 -14.03 13.25
CA LEU A 160 -4.76 -13.29 12.15
C LEU A 160 -5.41 -14.26 11.15
N SER A 161 -4.70 -15.33 10.77
CA SER A 161 -5.23 -16.34 9.83
C SER A 161 -6.52 -16.99 10.35
N GLN A 162 -6.57 -17.32 11.65
CA GLN A 162 -7.78 -17.85 12.29
C GLN A 162 -8.89 -16.80 12.37
N LYS A 163 -8.58 -15.62 12.90
CA LYS A 163 -9.57 -14.55 13.14
C LYS A 163 -10.32 -14.14 11.88
N TYR A 164 -9.63 -14.10 10.73
CA TYR A 164 -10.23 -13.74 9.45
C TYR A 164 -10.50 -14.95 8.54
N ASN A 165 -10.31 -16.17 9.05
CA ASN A 165 -10.52 -17.43 8.34
C ASN A 165 -9.91 -17.44 6.93
N CYS A 166 -8.67 -16.96 6.78
CA CYS A 166 -7.99 -16.87 5.49
C CYS A 166 -6.47 -16.85 5.63
N HIS A 167 -5.76 -17.15 4.54
CA HIS A 167 -4.30 -17.13 4.56
C HIS A 167 -3.76 -15.69 4.57
N ILE A 168 -3.08 -15.32 5.66
CA ILE A 168 -2.43 -14.01 5.83
C ILE A 168 -0.92 -14.22 5.99
N ASN A 169 -0.15 -13.91 4.92
CA ASN A 169 1.30 -13.83 5.03
C ASN A 169 1.68 -12.64 5.91
N VAL A 170 2.59 -12.87 6.87
CA VAL A 170 3.14 -11.82 7.74
C VAL A 170 4.65 -11.96 7.77
N GLU A 171 5.34 -10.88 7.37
CA GLU A 171 6.79 -10.81 7.35
C GLU A 171 7.27 -9.64 8.22
N VAL A 172 8.32 -9.88 9.02
CA VAL A 172 8.97 -8.82 9.81
C VAL A 172 10.08 -8.21 8.96
N CYS A 173 9.83 -7.01 8.46
CA CYS A 173 10.74 -6.33 7.56
C CYS A 173 11.74 -5.43 8.32
N THR A 174 13.03 -5.73 8.21
CA THR A 174 14.12 -4.94 8.82
C THR A 174 14.86 -4.05 7.83
N VAL A 175 14.62 -4.23 6.52
CA VAL A 175 15.36 -3.57 5.44
C VAL A 175 14.43 -2.76 4.54
N ILE A 176 14.97 -1.67 3.97
CA ILE A 176 14.21 -0.75 3.10
C ILE A 176 13.71 -1.41 1.80
N THR A 177 14.27 -2.56 1.41
CA THR A 177 13.82 -3.32 0.24
C THR A 177 12.39 -3.82 0.37
N ALA A 178 11.92 -4.10 1.59
CA ALA A 178 10.52 -4.43 1.84
C ALA A 178 9.57 -3.25 1.55
N VAL A 179 10.02 -2.02 1.82
CA VAL A 179 9.25 -0.82 1.48
C VAL A 179 9.15 -0.66 -0.05
N LYS A 180 10.23 -0.93 -0.78
CA LYS A 180 10.21 -0.96 -2.26
C LYS A 180 9.26 -2.01 -2.81
N TYR A 181 9.15 -3.15 -2.14
CA TYR A 181 8.22 -4.21 -2.52
C TYR A 181 6.77 -3.73 -2.48
N LEU A 182 6.36 -2.98 -1.45
CA LEU A 182 5.00 -2.42 -1.42
C LEU A 182 4.79 -1.38 -2.53
N TYR A 183 5.78 -0.50 -2.76
CA TYR A 183 5.70 0.49 -3.84
C TYR A 183 5.50 -0.15 -5.21
N LYS A 184 6.06 -1.34 -5.43
CA LYS A 184 5.79 -2.12 -6.65
C LYS A 184 4.28 -2.36 -6.80
N TYR A 185 3.54 -2.74 -5.75
CA TYR A 185 2.10 -3.02 -5.83
C TYR A 185 1.24 -1.76 -5.87
N VAL A 186 1.65 -0.69 -5.17
CA VAL A 186 0.99 0.62 -5.24
C VAL A 186 1.06 1.21 -6.65
N TYR A 187 2.21 1.06 -7.32
CA TYR A 187 2.44 1.56 -8.67
C TYR A 187 2.35 0.48 -9.75
N LYS A 188 1.92 -0.74 -9.40
CA LYS A 188 1.65 -1.77 -10.39
C LYS A 188 0.44 -1.29 -11.17
N GLY A 189 0.65 -0.95 -12.44
CA GLY A 189 -0.46 -0.65 -13.33
C GLY A 189 -1.43 -1.83 -13.40
N SER A 190 -2.64 -1.59 -13.92
CA SER A 190 -3.60 -2.68 -14.09
C SER A 190 -3.05 -3.78 -14.98
N ASP A 191 -3.52 -5.01 -14.71
CA ASP A 191 -3.26 -6.13 -15.58
C ASP A 191 -3.74 -5.80 -17.00
N LYS A 192 -2.94 -6.20 -17.97
CA LYS A 192 -3.21 -5.97 -19.39
C LYS A 192 -3.28 -7.30 -20.11
N ALA A 193 -4.25 -7.41 -21.00
CA ALA A 193 -4.36 -8.49 -21.97
C ALA A 193 -3.89 -7.96 -23.33
N VAL A 194 -3.04 -8.72 -24.00
CA VAL A 194 -2.68 -8.46 -25.40
C VAL A 194 -3.60 -9.31 -26.26
N ILE A 195 -4.36 -8.66 -27.13
CA ILE A 195 -5.24 -9.28 -28.10
C ILE A 195 -4.58 -9.16 -29.47
N THR A 196 -4.40 -10.28 -30.15
CA THR A 196 -3.85 -10.32 -31.52
C THR A 196 -5.01 -10.37 -32.51
N MET A 197 -5.08 -9.41 -33.42
CA MET A 197 -6.07 -9.37 -34.50
C MET A 197 -5.41 -9.85 -35.79
N GLU A 198 -5.67 -11.11 -36.18
CA GLU A 198 -4.94 -11.77 -37.28
C GLU A 198 -5.68 -11.74 -38.63
N ALA A 199 -6.95 -11.29 -38.65
CA ALA A 199 -7.80 -11.40 -39.84
C ALA A 199 -8.62 -10.13 -40.07
N VAL A 200 -8.48 -9.54 -41.26
CA VAL A 200 -9.42 -8.56 -41.81
C VAL A 200 -10.13 -9.22 -42.99
N ARG A 201 -11.47 -9.25 -42.99
CA ARG A 201 -12.24 -9.70 -44.16
C ARG A 201 -12.31 -8.54 -45.17
N GLY A 202 -11.68 -8.72 -46.32
CA GLY A 202 -11.87 -7.84 -47.48
C GLY A 202 -13.20 -8.12 -48.19
N GLU A 203 -13.58 -7.27 -49.16
CA GLU A 203 -14.80 -7.43 -49.97
C GLU A 203 -14.84 -8.73 -50.80
N GLY A 204 -13.70 -9.42 -50.96
CA GLY A 204 -13.65 -10.82 -51.35
C GLY A 204 -13.29 -11.68 -50.14
N ASN A 205 -13.97 -12.82 -49.94
CA ASN A 205 -13.86 -13.78 -48.82
C ASN A 205 -12.45 -14.36 -48.50
N GLN A 206 -11.36 -13.72 -48.92
CA GLN A 206 -9.99 -14.09 -48.56
C GLN A 206 -9.60 -13.38 -47.26
N THR A 207 -9.29 -14.18 -46.24
CA THR A 207 -8.72 -13.71 -44.98
C THR A 207 -7.32 -13.15 -45.24
N GLN A 208 -7.13 -11.85 -45.11
CA GLN A 208 -5.80 -11.24 -45.17
C GLN A 208 -5.28 -10.96 -43.76
N ILE A 209 -3.98 -11.23 -43.55
CA ILE A 209 -3.28 -10.91 -42.31
C ILE A 209 -2.98 -9.42 -42.31
N GLU A 210 -3.32 -8.72 -41.22
CA GLU A 210 -2.97 -7.30 -41.04
C GLU A 210 -1.44 -7.13 -41.00
N PRO A 211 -0.81 -6.47 -41.99
CA PRO A 211 0.64 -6.36 -42.07
C PRO A 211 1.22 -5.38 -41.04
N ASN A 212 0.40 -4.47 -40.50
CA ASN A 212 0.85 -3.50 -39.50
C ASN A 212 0.83 -4.10 -38.08
N GLU A 213 2.01 -4.38 -37.53
CA GLU A 213 2.16 -4.97 -36.18
C GLU A 213 1.51 -4.16 -35.06
N ILE A 214 1.44 -2.83 -35.19
CA ILE A 214 0.82 -1.93 -34.20
C ILE A 214 -0.71 -2.09 -34.25
N LEU A 215 -1.29 -2.22 -35.43
CA LEU A 215 -2.72 -2.48 -35.60
C LEU A 215 -3.08 -3.93 -35.25
N ARG A 216 -2.12 -4.86 -35.39
CA ARG A 216 -2.29 -6.28 -35.05
C ARG A 216 -2.40 -6.52 -33.53
N LEU A 217 -1.77 -5.69 -32.71
CA LEU A 217 -1.69 -5.89 -31.27
C LEU A 217 -2.51 -4.84 -30.51
N LEU A 218 -3.67 -5.26 -30.00
CA LEU A 218 -4.45 -4.43 -29.09
C LEU A 218 -4.06 -4.73 -27.65
N ASN A 219 -3.46 -3.74 -26.98
CA ASN A 219 -3.13 -3.83 -25.55
C ASN A 219 -4.29 -3.29 -24.71
N ALA A 220 -5.13 -4.19 -24.18
CA ALA A 220 -6.34 -3.84 -23.45
C ALA A 220 -6.14 -3.99 -21.93
N ARG A 221 -6.80 -3.14 -21.15
CA ARG A 221 -6.86 -3.29 -19.69
C ARG A 221 -7.79 -4.45 -19.34
N TYR A 222 -7.30 -5.42 -18.58
CA TYR A 222 -8.13 -6.44 -17.98
C TYR A 222 -8.66 -5.95 -16.62
N ILE A 223 -9.95 -6.19 -16.37
CA ILE A 223 -10.62 -5.89 -15.10
C ILE A 223 -11.34 -7.17 -14.70
N SER A 224 -11.03 -7.72 -13.54
CA SER A 224 -11.71 -8.92 -13.07
C SER A 224 -13.16 -8.63 -12.68
N PRO A 225 -14.08 -9.63 -12.67
CA PRO A 225 -15.46 -9.40 -12.26
C PRO A 225 -15.57 -8.79 -10.85
N VAL A 226 -14.74 -9.26 -9.90
CA VAL A 226 -14.72 -8.72 -8.54
C VAL A 226 -14.19 -7.29 -8.51
N GLU A 227 -13.15 -6.97 -9.29
CA GLU A 227 -12.64 -5.60 -9.42
C GLU A 227 -13.71 -4.66 -10.00
N ALA A 228 -14.46 -5.11 -11.02
CA ALA A 228 -15.55 -4.34 -11.59
C ALA A 228 -16.64 -4.05 -10.54
N CYS A 229 -17.07 -5.06 -9.77
CA CYS A 229 -18.01 -4.88 -8.68
C CYS A 229 -17.49 -3.91 -7.61
N MET A 230 -16.21 -4.02 -7.21
CA MET A 230 -15.61 -3.09 -6.24
C MET A 230 -15.64 -1.65 -6.74
N ARG A 231 -15.38 -1.41 -8.03
CA ARG A 231 -15.46 -0.06 -8.60
C ARG A 231 -16.88 0.47 -8.67
N LEU A 232 -17.84 -0.36 -9.07
CA LEU A 232 -19.26 0.01 -9.12
C LEU A 232 -19.82 0.34 -7.73
N LEU A 233 -19.33 -0.32 -6.69
CA LEU A 233 -19.71 -0.09 -5.30
C LEU A 233 -18.87 1.01 -4.60
N ASP A 234 -17.97 1.68 -5.33
CA ASP A 234 -17.05 2.70 -4.82
C ASP A 234 -16.18 2.24 -3.63
N TYR A 235 -15.73 0.98 -3.68
CA TYR A 235 -14.82 0.43 -2.68
C TYR A 235 -13.38 0.85 -2.94
N SER A 236 -12.75 1.41 -1.91
CA SER A 236 -11.36 1.86 -2.00
C SER A 236 -10.39 0.69 -2.06
N VAL A 237 -9.69 0.57 -3.20
CA VAL A 237 -8.64 -0.43 -3.45
C VAL A 237 -7.27 -0.03 -2.89
N GLN A 238 -7.13 1.17 -2.33
CA GLN A 238 -5.90 1.62 -1.69
C GLN A 238 -6.22 2.56 -0.53
N GLY A 239 -5.37 2.59 0.48
CA GLY A 239 -5.58 3.52 1.58
C GLY A 239 -4.35 3.71 2.43
N LYS A 240 -4.36 4.81 3.19
CA LYS A 240 -3.31 5.18 4.11
C LYS A 240 -3.90 5.92 5.30
N THR A 241 -3.28 5.73 6.46
CA THR A 241 -3.65 6.44 7.70
C THR A 241 -3.31 7.92 7.66
N HIS A 242 -2.23 8.29 6.98
CA HIS A 242 -1.72 9.66 6.98
C HIS A 242 -1.96 10.37 5.65
N ALA A 243 -2.51 11.58 5.69
CA ALA A 243 -2.44 12.50 4.57
C ALA A 243 -1.01 13.02 4.42
N ILE A 244 -0.47 13.05 3.21
CA ILE A 244 0.89 13.57 2.97
C ILE A 244 0.76 14.89 2.23
N THR A 245 1.31 15.96 2.80
CA THR A 245 1.42 17.27 2.17
C THR A 245 2.87 17.45 1.73
N GLN A 246 3.09 17.56 0.42
CA GLN A 246 4.40 17.87 -0.13
C GLN A 246 4.71 19.35 0.10
N LEU A 247 5.75 19.63 0.88
CA LEU A 247 6.14 20.98 1.27
C LEU A 247 7.20 21.50 0.30
N THR A 248 6.89 22.59 -0.39
CA THR A 248 7.78 23.22 -1.36
C THR A 248 8.91 23.97 -0.68
N ILE A 249 10.06 24.04 -1.35
CA ILE A 249 11.27 24.71 -0.92
C ILE A 249 11.81 25.48 -2.12
N HIS A 250 12.03 26.78 -1.97
CA HIS A 250 12.62 27.66 -2.98
C HIS A 250 13.26 28.86 -2.27
N LEU A 251 14.27 29.47 -2.86
CA LEU A 251 14.82 30.73 -2.36
C LEU A 251 13.84 31.88 -2.61
N GLU A 252 14.12 33.02 -2.00
CA GLU A 252 13.37 34.24 -2.25
C GLU A 252 13.36 34.58 -3.75
N ASN A 253 12.18 34.82 -4.31
CA ASN A 253 11.96 35.09 -5.74
C ASN A 253 12.32 33.95 -6.72
N GLU A 254 12.72 32.77 -6.25
CA GLU A 254 13.01 31.59 -7.09
C GLU A 254 11.91 30.51 -7.08
N GLN A 255 10.67 30.88 -6.79
CA GLN A 255 9.56 29.95 -6.86
C GLN A 255 9.31 29.42 -8.28
N MET A 256 9.01 28.13 -8.37
CA MET A 256 8.60 27.52 -9.64
C MET A 256 7.19 27.99 -10.01
N VAL A 257 7.02 28.53 -11.21
CA VAL A 257 5.73 28.93 -11.77
C VAL A 257 5.50 28.20 -13.09
N THR A 258 4.32 27.58 -13.23
CA THR A 258 3.89 26.95 -14.49
C THR A 258 3.13 27.97 -15.34
N PHE A 259 3.49 28.06 -16.61
CA PHE A 259 2.83 28.92 -17.59
C PHE A 259 2.75 28.23 -18.95
N ARG A 260 1.81 28.68 -19.77
CA ARG A 260 1.66 28.32 -21.18
C ARG A 260 2.27 29.44 -22.03
N SER A 261 2.66 29.13 -23.25
CA SER A 261 3.16 30.13 -24.21
C SER A 261 2.16 31.26 -24.49
N SER A 262 0.87 31.00 -24.30
CA SER A 262 -0.22 31.96 -24.49
C SER A 262 -0.52 32.83 -23.25
N ASP A 263 0.11 32.56 -22.10
CA ASP A 263 -0.16 33.29 -20.87
C ASP A 263 0.51 34.67 -20.88
N ASP A 264 -0.17 35.70 -20.37
CA ASP A 264 0.40 37.03 -20.15
C ASP A 264 1.52 36.97 -19.08
N PRO A 265 2.77 37.38 -19.40
CA PRO A 265 3.88 37.41 -18.45
C PRO A 265 3.57 38.18 -17.16
N ALA A 266 2.83 39.28 -17.23
CA ALA A 266 2.49 40.09 -16.06
C ALA A 266 1.64 39.31 -15.06
N VAL A 267 0.69 38.50 -15.57
CA VAL A 267 -0.15 37.62 -14.76
C VAL A 267 0.68 36.44 -14.23
N VAL A 268 1.57 35.86 -15.03
CA VAL A 268 2.40 34.72 -14.64
C VAL A 268 3.26 35.04 -13.42
N VAL A 269 3.89 36.21 -13.37
CA VAL A 269 4.71 36.63 -12.21
C VAL A 269 3.90 36.65 -10.91
N THR A 270 2.62 37.01 -10.97
CA THR A 270 1.76 37.03 -9.77
C THR A 270 1.39 35.64 -9.24
N ARG A 271 1.43 34.60 -10.09
CA ARG A 271 1.05 33.22 -9.70
C ARG A 271 1.94 32.66 -8.59
N GLY A 272 3.21 33.07 -8.59
CA GLY A 272 4.25 32.64 -7.65
C GLY A 272 4.24 33.35 -6.29
N LYS A 273 3.47 34.44 -6.11
CA LYS A 273 3.49 35.23 -4.87
C LYS A 273 3.07 34.43 -3.62
N HIS A 274 2.17 33.46 -3.80
CA HIS A 274 1.59 32.68 -2.71
C HIS A 274 1.92 31.20 -2.89
N THR A 275 3.03 30.77 -2.29
CA THR A 275 3.45 29.38 -2.22
C THR A 275 3.12 28.80 -0.84
N ILE A 276 3.26 27.48 -0.70
CA ILE A 276 3.12 26.81 0.60
C ILE A 276 4.12 27.35 1.63
N LEU A 277 5.33 27.70 1.17
CA LEU A 277 6.41 28.23 2.01
C LEU A 277 6.17 29.70 2.38
N THR A 278 5.83 30.58 1.43
CA THR A 278 5.60 31.99 1.76
C THR A 278 4.39 32.17 2.66
N ARG A 279 3.32 31.39 2.43
CA ARG A 279 2.16 31.37 3.34
C ARG A 279 2.46 30.75 4.69
N PHE A 280 3.48 29.91 4.82
CA PHE A 280 3.93 29.44 6.12
C PHE A 280 4.60 30.58 6.91
N PHE A 281 5.41 31.43 6.27
CA PHE A 281 5.98 32.61 6.92
C PHE A 281 4.91 33.59 7.39
N GLU A 282 3.92 33.88 6.54
CA GLU A 282 2.77 34.71 6.91
C GLU A 282 1.96 34.09 8.06
N LEU A 283 1.81 32.75 8.07
CA LEU A 283 1.15 32.04 9.16
C LEU A 283 1.90 32.22 10.49
N CYS A 284 3.23 32.14 10.47
CA CYS A 284 4.07 32.40 11.63
C CYS A 284 4.04 33.86 12.07
N ALA A 285 3.93 34.80 11.13
CA ALA A 285 3.82 36.24 11.43
C ALA A 285 2.41 36.65 11.91
N SER A 286 1.41 35.78 11.80
CA SER A 286 0.03 36.09 12.15
C SER A 286 -0.16 36.24 13.66
N GLU A 287 -0.83 37.31 14.07
CA GLU A 287 -1.22 37.53 15.47
C GLU A 287 -2.56 36.91 15.86
N ALA A 288 -3.25 36.27 14.91
CA ALA A 288 -4.52 35.61 15.20
C ALA A 288 -4.34 34.50 16.26
N PRO A 289 -5.21 34.41 17.29
CA PRO A 289 -5.06 33.42 18.36
C PRO A 289 -4.94 31.98 17.87
N GLU A 290 -5.67 31.59 16.82
CA GLU A 290 -5.58 30.24 16.25
C GLU A 290 -4.23 29.90 15.58
N ASN A 291 -3.44 30.92 15.22
CA ASN A 291 -2.19 30.79 14.47
C ASN A 291 -0.95 30.87 15.36
N GLN A 292 -1.08 31.29 16.62
CA GLN A 292 0.06 31.44 17.54
C GLN A 292 0.88 30.15 17.69
N VAL A 293 0.24 28.98 17.57
CA VAL A 293 0.93 27.68 17.60
C VAL A 293 1.92 27.49 16.44
N ALA A 294 1.75 28.18 15.31
CA ALA A 294 2.67 28.12 14.17
C ALA A 294 4.05 28.70 14.51
N LYS A 295 4.11 29.73 15.37
CA LYS A 295 5.37 30.35 15.85
C LYS A 295 6.27 29.36 16.59
N SER A 296 5.70 28.33 17.21
CA SER A 296 6.44 27.27 17.90
C SER A 296 6.53 25.96 17.11
N THR A 297 6.12 25.95 15.83
CA THR A 297 6.04 24.73 15.01
C THR A 297 7.09 24.73 13.89
N LEU A 298 7.67 23.57 13.61
CA LEU A 298 8.57 23.35 12.47
C LEU A 298 7.77 23.23 11.17
N TYR A 299 8.35 23.64 10.05
CA TYR A 299 7.66 23.61 8.75
C TYR A 299 7.11 22.22 8.40
N GLN A 300 7.87 21.15 8.66
CA GLN A 300 7.46 19.76 8.43
C GLN A 300 6.27 19.30 9.28
N ASP A 301 6.02 19.95 10.42
CA ASP A 301 4.97 19.60 11.36
C ASP A 301 3.69 20.43 11.16
N ILE A 302 3.75 21.49 10.35
CA ILE A 302 2.58 22.34 10.05
C ILE A 302 1.38 21.53 9.53
N PRO A 303 1.54 20.54 8.62
CA PRO A 303 0.40 19.76 8.15
C PRO A 303 -0.34 18.95 9.22
N LYS A 304 0.30 18.66 10.37
CA LYS A 304 -0.34 18.02 11.54
C LYS A 304 -1.40 18.94 12.17
N LEU A 305 -1.19 20.24 12.06
CA LEU A 305 -1.92 21.30 12.74
C LEU A 305 -2.83 22.11 11.80
N PHE A 306 -2.39 22.27 10.56
CA PHE A 306 -3.04 23.06 9.53
C PHE A 306 -3.25 22.22 8.27
N ARG A 307 -4.27 22.53 7.48
CA ARG A 307 -4.47 22.01 6.13
C ARG A 307 -4.18 23.10 5.12
N TRP A 308 -3.61 22.73 3.99
CA TRP A 308 -3.45 23.64 2.86
C TRP A 308 -4.76 23.75 2.08
N ASP A 309 -5.28 24.96 1.94
CA ASP A 309 -6.39 25.26 1.03
C ASP A 309 -5.84 25.68 -0.33
N THR A 310 -5.93 24.79 -1.30
CA THR A 310 -5.41 25.03 -2.66
C THR A 310 -6.16 26.14 -3.39
N LYS A 311 -7.47 26.33 -3.12
CA LYS A 311 -8.27 27.35 -3.79
C LYS A 311 -7.96 28.75 -3.26
N ALA A 312 -7.95 28.88 -1.93
CA ALA A 312 -7.62 30.15 -1.27
C ALA A 312 -6.11 30.40 -1.14
N LYS A 313 -5.26 29.42 -1.49
CA LYS A 313 -3.81 29.42 -1.30
C LYS A 313 -3.41 29.87 0.10
N ARG A 314 -3.91 29.21 1.14
CA ARG A 314 -3.61 29.54 2.55
C ARG A 314 -3.63 28.33 3.45
N TRP A 315 -2.95 28.45 4.59
CA TRP A 315 -3.06 27.49 5.68
C TRP A 315 -4.34 27.74 6.50
N VAL A 316 -5.07 26.67 6.79
CA VAL A 316 -6.30 26.72 7.60
C VAL A 316 -6.13 25.78 8.78
N ARG A 317 -6.38 26.28 10.00
CA ARG A 317 -6.31 25.49 11.22
C ARG A 317 -7.26 24.29 11.13
N ARG A 318 -6.77 23.11 11.50
CA ARG A 318 -7.61 21.90 11.57
C ARG A 318 -8.54 22.02 12.77
N LYS A 319 -9.84 21.79 12.55
CA LYS A 319 -10.85 21.72 13.62
C LYS A 319 -10.90 20.34 14.27
N LEU A 320 -10.67 19.30 13.48
CA LEU A 320 -10.63 17.90 13.91
C LEU A 320 -9.23 17.35 13.69
N TYR A 321 -8.83 16.42 14.54
CA TYR A 321 -7.59 15.68 14.36
C TYR A 321 -7.64 14.90 13.03
N GLN A 322 -6.59 15.06 12.23
CA GLN A 322 -6.35 14.23 11.06
C GLN A 322 -4.86 13.91 11.04
N ALA A 323 -4.54 12.63 11.00
CA ALA A 323 -3.16 12.17 10.84
C ALA A 323 -2.61 12.70 9.51
N ALA A 324 -1.65 13.61 9.58
CA ALA A 324 -1.08 14.29 8.43
C ALA A 324 0.41 14.53 8.61
N LEU A 325 1.19 14.40 7.54
CA LEU A 325 2.64 14.55 7.54
C LEU A 325 3.06 15.54 6.46
N GLY A 326 3.92 16.49 6.83
CA GLY A 326 4.64 17.33 5.89
C GLY A 326 5.88 16.62 5.38
N ARG A 327 5.99 16.46 4.05
CA ARG A 327 7.20 15.95 3.42
C ARG A 327 7.81 17.07 2.58
N MET A 328 8.88 17.65 3.10
CA MET A 328 9.73 18.56 2.33
C MET A 328 10.31 17.84 1.12
N ILE A 329 10.30 18.53 -0.03
CA ILE A 329 10.90 18.02 -1.27
C ILE A 329 12.37 17.67 -1.07
N HIS A 330 12.85 16.70 -1.85
CA HIS A 330 14.26 16.37 -1.89
C HIS A 330 15.02 17.52 -2.55
N VAL A 331 16.09 17.98 -1.90
CA VAL A 331 17.02 18.97 -2.44
C VAL A 331 18.40 18.35 -2.45
N SER A 332 19.06 18.39 -3.61
CA SER A 332 20.41 17.86 -3.77
C SER A 332 21.40 18.69 -2.95
N PRO A 333 22.38 18.08 -2.26
CA PRO A 333 23.47 18.82 -1.62
C PRO A 333 24.31 19.65 -2.60
N ARG A 334 24.22 19.39 -3.91
CA ARG A 334 24.86 20.20 -4.96
C ARG A 334 24.20 21.57 -5.13
N ASP A 335 22.91 21.69 -4.81
CA ASP A 335 22.19 22.96 -4.73
C ASP A 335 22.34 23.50 -3.31
N MET A 336 23.53 24.04 -3.01
CA MET A 336 23.95 24.37 -1.65
C MET A 336 22.95 25.31 -0.95
N GLN A 337 22.50 26.37 -1.62
CA GLN A 337 21.62 27.36 -1.03
C GLN A 337 20.26 26.77 -0.65
N ARG A 338 19.60 26.03 -1.56
CA ARG A 338 18.32 25.39 -1.22
C ARG A 338 18.50 24.26 -0.22
N PHE A 339 19.64 23.57 -0.24
CA PHE A 339 19.96 22.53 0.74
C PHE A 339 20.10 23.12 2.15
N TYR A 340 20.82 24.22 2.31
CA TYR A 340 20.92 24.93 3.59
C TYR A 340 19.56 25.46 4.04
N MET A 341 18.76 26.04 3.14
CA MET A 341 17.41 26.48 3.48
C MET A 341 16.53 25.33 3.97
N ARG A 342 16.61 24.16 3.32
CA ARG A 342 15.93 22.95 3.78
C ARG A 342 16.40 22.53 5.18
N MET A 343 17.70 22.59 5.45
CA MET A 343 18.26 22.27 6.77
C MET A 343 17.77 23.24 7.84
N LEU A 344 17.72 24.53 7.54
CA LEU A 344 17.19 25.55 8.45
C LEU A 344 15.70 25.32 8.74
N LEU A 345 14.88 25.03 7.72
CA LEU A 345 13.45 24.69 7.89
C LEU A 345 13.20 23.43 8.74
N CYS A 346 14.19 22.53 8.86
CA CYS A 346 14.12 21.37 9.76
C CYS A 346 14.34 21.73 11.24
N HIS A 347 15.01 22.85 11.55
CA HIS A 347 15.49 23.16 12.90
C HIS A 347 14.91 24.46 13.47
N ARG A 348 14.58 25.44 12.61
CA ARG A 348 14.04 26.73 13.02
C ARG A 348 12.52 26.69 13.09
N LYS A 349 11.99 27.07 14.25
CA LYS A 349 10.55 27.17 14.51
C LYS A 349 10.07 28.57 14.21
N GLY A 350 8.87 28.68 13.65
CA GLY A 350 8.18 29.95 13.47
C GLY A 350 8.87 31.04 12.64
N PRO A 351 9.66 30.75 11.60
CA PRO A 351 10.27 31.83 10.82
C PRO A 351 9.20 32.69 10.14
N THR A 352 9.37 34.01 10.17
CA THR A 352 8.40 34.98 9.63
C THR A 352 8.77 35.53 8.25
N SER A 353 9.96 35.22 7.75
CA SER A 353 10.45 35.63 6.43
C SER A 353 11.66 34.77 6.02
N PHE A 354 12.18 34.98 4.80
CA PHE A 354 13.43 34.37 4.36
C PHE A 354 14.64 34.86 5.16
N GLU A 355 14.70 36.15 5.50
CA GLU A 355 15.75 36.74 6.35
C GLU A 355 15.69 36.21 7.80
N ASN A 356 14.49 35.91 8.27
CA ASN A 356 14.27 35.26 9.56
C ASN A 356 14.44 33.73 9.47
N LEU A 357 15.09 33.19 8.44
CA LEU A 357 15.39 31.77 8.31
C LEU A 357 16.88 31.51 8.46
#